data_AF-A0AAU1F4A4-F1
#
_entry.id   AF-A0AAU1F4A4-F1
#
_cell.length_a   1.000
_cell.length_b   1.000
_cell.length_c   1.000
_cell.angle_alpha   90.00
_cell.angle_beta   90.00
_cell.angle_gamma   90.00
#
_symmetry.space_group_name_H-M   'P 1'
#
loop_
_entity.id
_entity.type
_entity.pdbx_description
1 polymer ?
#
loop_
_entity_poly.entity_id
_entity_poly.type
_entity_poly.pdbx_seq_one_letter_code
_entity_poly.pdbx_strand_id
1 'polypeptide(L)'
;MTLTIDPDQAPAAAAALMNDILPRVRSAPGFITGYWLEPADGRGLSIVLFENEEQARESTPPADDWTAPGVTINGVEVRRVSATAP
;
A
#
# COMPACT_ATOMS: atom_id res chain seq x y z
N MET A 1 5.54 -1.21 0.92
CA MET A 1 4.86 -2.53 0.91
C MET A 1 5.09 -3.18 -0.43
N THR A 2 5.50 -4.44 -0.42
CA THR A 2 5.65 -5.27 -1.63
C THR A 2 4.55 -6.32 -1.66
N LEU A 3 3.98 -6.57 -2.84
CA LEU A 3 2.86 -7.49 -3.01
C LEU A 3 2.97 -8.24 -4.34
N THR A 4 2.26 -9.36 -4.44
CA THR A 4 2.10 -10.14 -5.67
C THR A 4 0.64 -10.10 -6.08
N ILE A 5 0.38 -9.96 -7.37
CA ILE A 5 -0.97 -9.90 -7.94
C ILE A 5 -1.12 -11.06 -8.92
N ASP A 6 -2.16 -11.86 -8.74
CA ASP A 6 -2.63 -12.80 -9.74
C ASP A 6 -3.09 -12.02 -11.00
N PRO A 7 -2.46 -12.22 -12.17
CA PRO A 7 -2.82 -11.52 -13.39
C PRO A 7 -4.30 -11.66 -13.76
N ASP A 8 -4.92 -12.80 -13.48
CA ASP A 8 -6.33 -13.05 -13.78
C ASP A 8 -7.27 -12.27 -12.87
N GLN A 9 -6.78 -11.81 -11.71
CA GLN A 9 -7.51 -11.00 -10.74
C GLN A 9 -7.11 -9.52 -10.76
N ALA A 10 -6.16 -9.11 -11.61
CA ALA A 10 -5.63 -7.75 -11.63
C ALA A 10 -6.72 -6.65 -11.75
N PRO A 11 -7.79 -6.80 -12.58
CA PRO A 11 -8.88 -5.82 -12.61
C PRO A 11 -9.64 -5.72 -11.29
N ALA A 12 -9.89 -6.85 -10.62
CA ALA A 12 -10.59 -6.89 -9.33
C ALA A 12 -9.71 -6.32 -8.20
N ALA A 13 -8.42 -6.63 -8.20
CA ALA A 13 -7.43 -6.05 -7.29
C ALA A 13 -7.36 -4.52 -7.43
N ALA A 14 -7.36 -4.01 -8.66
CA ALA A 14 -7.36 -2.57 -8.94
C ALA A 14 -8.65 -1.90 -8.44
N ALA A 15 -9.81 -2.53 -8.64
CA ALA A 15 -11.09 -2.03 -8.13
C ALA A 15 -11.12 -1.98 -6.60
N ALA A 16 -10.68 -3.03 -5.91
CA ALA A 16 -10.59 -3.06 -4.45
C ALA A 16 -9.61 -2.00 -3.92
N LEU A 17 -8.48 -1.80 -4.59
CA LEU A 17 -7.55 -0.73 -4.26
C LEU A 17 -8.25 0.64 -4.34
N MET A 18 -8.90 0.94 -5.47
CA MET A 18 -9.51 2.25 -5.70
C MET A 18 -10.70 2.54 -4.78
N ASN A 19 -11.56 1.54 -4.56
CA ASN A 19 -12.85 1.75 -3.90
C ASN A 19 -12.80 1.54 -2.39
N ASP A 20 -11.96 0.62 -1.91
CA ASP A 20 -11.99 0.19 -0.51
C ASP A 20 -10.73 0.61 0.25
N ILE A 21 -9.56 0.41 -0.34
CA ILE A 21 -8.28 0.60 0.36
C ILE A 21 -7.83 2.06 0.32
N LEU A 22 -7.84 2.70 -0.86
CA LEU A 22 -7.37 4.09 -1.00
C LEU A 22 -8.12 5.07 -0.09
N PRO A 23 -9.46 5.02 0.05
CA PRO A 23 -10.16 5.92 0.97
C PRO A 23 -9.70 5.76 2.42
N ARG A 24 -9.54 4.51 2.89
CA ARG A 24 -9.10 4.22 4.27
C ARG A 24 -7.70 4.73 4.52
N VAL A 25 -6.77 4.47 3.60
CA VAL A 25 -5.38 4.94 3.71
C VAL A 25 -5.31 6.46 3.72
N ARG A 26 -6.08 7.14 2.87
CA ARG A 26 -6.13 8.61 2.80
C ARG A 26 -6.75 9.25 4.04
N SER A 27 -7.62 8.54 4.74
CA SER A 27 -8.24 8.99 5.99
C SER A 27 -7.41 8.68 7.23
N ALA A 28 -6.29 7.96 7.10
CA ALA A 28 -5.44 7.62 8.24
C ALA A 28 -4.75 8.86 8.82
N PRO A 29 -4.64 8.98 10.17
CA PRO A 29 -3.94 10.09 10.80
C PRO A 29 -2.51 10.25 10.29
N GLY A 30 -2.15 11.48 9.93
CA GLY A 30 -0.81 11.81 9.45
C GLY A 30 -0.47 11.29 8.05
N PHE A 31 -1.43 10.78 7.27
CA PHE A 31 -1.19 10.48 5.85
C PHE A 31 -0.76 11.75 5.08
N ILE A 32 0.38 11.68 4.40
CA ILE A 32 0.90 12.77 3.56
C ILE A 32 0.65 12.46 2.08
N THR A 33 1.12 11.30 1.62
CA THR A 33 0.99 10.87 0.23
C THR A 33 1.15 9.36 0.10
N GLY A 34 0.67 8.81 -1.02
CA GLY A 34 0.88 7.42 -1.38
C GLY A 34 1.16 7.28 -2.87
N TYR A 35 2.10 6.40 -3.19
CA TYR A 35 2.46 6.00 -4.54
C TYR A 35 2.20 4.50 -4.67
N TRP A 36 1.36 4.14 -5.64
CA TRP A 36 1.13 2.76 -6.06
C TRP A 36 1.69 2.64 -7.46
N LEU A 37 2.70 1.79 -7.61
CA LEU A 37 3.41 1.64 -8.87
C LEU A 37 2.73 0.55 -9.70
N GLU A 38 2.82 0.69 -11.02
CA GLU A 38 2.41 -0.38 -11.92
C GLU A 38 3.19 -1.67 -11.60
N PRO A 39 2.52 -2.83 -11.55
CA PRO A 39 3.19 -4.08 -11.27
C PRO A 39 4.21 -4.43 -12.36
N ALA A 40 5.37 -4.93 -11.96
CA ALA A 40 6.38 -5.50 -12.85
C ALA A 40 6.51 -7.00 -12.57
N ASP A 41 6.32 -7.83 -13.60
CA ASP A 41 6.32 -9.31 -13.48
C ASP A 41 5.38 -9.82 -12.38
N GLY A 42 4.17 -9.26 -12.29
CA GLY A 42 3.17 -9.61 -11.28
C GLY A 42 3.50 -9.10 -9.86
N ARG A 43 4.59 -8.35 -9.67
CA ARG A 43 4.99 -7.77 -8.38
C ARG A 43 4.62 -6.30 -8.31
N GLY A 44 3.78 -5.97 -7.34
CA GLY A 44 3.42 -4.59 -7.00
C GLY A 44 4.33 -4.01 -5.92
N LEU A 45 4.50 -2.69 -6.00
CA LEU A 45 5.17 -1.89 -4.98
C LEU A 45 4.28 -0.70 -4.64
N SER A 46 4.07 -0.47 -3.35
CA SER A 46 3.48 0.77 -2.86
C SER A 46 4.31 1.40 -1.76
N ILE A 47 4.30 2.73 -1.75
CA ILE A 47 4.99 3.56 -0.78
C ILE A 47 3.94 4.51 -0.22
N VAL A 48 3.80 4.54 1.11
CA VAL A 48 2.90 5.47 1.79
C VAL A 48 3.73 6.26 2.79
N LEU A 49 3.59 7.58 2.76
CA LEU A 49 4.32 8.50 3.62
C LEU A 49 3.39 9.06 4.69
N PHE A 50 3.88 9.06 5.92
CA PHE A 50 3.21 9.62 7.09
C PHE A 50 4.08 10.69 7.75
N GLU A 51 3.47 11.54 8.59
CA GLU A 51 4.18 12.59 9.34
C GLU A 51 5.20 12.00 10.33
N ASN A 52 4.88 10.87 10.95
CA ASN A 52 5.77 10.19 11.88
C ASN A 52 5.69 8.65 11.80
N GLU A 53 6.63 7.99 12.49
CA GLU A 53 6.77 6.53 12.45
C GLU A 53 5.62 5.80 13.17
N GLU A 54 5.08 6.37 14.25
CA GLU A 54 3.98 5.78 15.02
C GLU A 54 2.73 5.66 14.14
N GLN A 55 2.32 6.76 13.51
CA GLN A 55 1.21 6.79 12.54
C GLN A 55 1.40 5.81 11.38
N ALA A 56 2.63 5.68 10.86
CA ALA A 56 2.95 4.71 9.81
C ALA A 56 2.78 3.26 10.27
N ARG A 57 3.17 2.96 11.51
CA ARG A 57 3.03 1.62 12.10
C ARG A 57 1.57 1.29 12.42
N GLU A 58 0.81 2.24 12.95
CA GLU A 58 -0.63 2.07 13.19
C GLU A 58 -1.42 1.88 11.90
N SER A 59 -0.98 2.53 10.82
CA SER A 59 -1.58 2.38 9.49
C SER A 59 -1.07 1.17 8.71
N THR A 60 -0.09 0.45 9.25
CA THR A 60 0.36 -0.84 8.72
C THR A 60 -0.55 -1.92 9.28
N PRO A 61 -1.49 -2.44 8.50
CA PRO A 61 -2.43 -3.43 9.03
C PRO A 61 -1.72 -4.76 9.23
N PRO A 62 -2.29 -5.66 10.05
CA PRO A 62 -2.02 -7.07 9.85
C PRO A 62 -2.40 -7.43 8.41
N ALA A 63 -1.60 -8.27 7.74
CA ALA A 63 -1.76 -8.58 6.32
C ALA A 63 -3.18 -9.05 5.91
N ASP A 64 -3.98 -9.50 6.88
CA ASP A 64 -5.37 -9.94 6.72
C ASP A 64 -6.40 -8.80 6.57
N ASP A 65 -6.11 -7.56 6.97
CA ASP A 65 -7.07 -6.43 6.92
C ASP A 65 -7.09 -5.70 5.56
N TRP A 66 -6.06 -5.91 4.73
CA TRP A 66 -5.93 -5.33 3.38
C TRP A 66 -6.11 -6.38 2.28
N THR A 67 -6.99 -7.36 2.51
CA THR A 67 -7.30 -8.38 1.51
C THR A 67 -7.98 -7.75 0.29
N ALA A 68 -7.33 -7.89 -0.87
CA ALA A 68 -7.93 -7.66 -2.17
C ALA A 68 -7.89 -8.99 -2.97
N PRO A 69 -8.84 -9.23 -3.88
CA PRO A 69 -8.85 -10.44 -4.70
C PRO A 69 -7.52 -10.64 -5.44
N GLY A 70 -6.93 -11.83 -5.31
CA GLY A 70 -5.67 -12.18 -5.98
C GLY A 70 -4.43 -11.42 -5.51
N VAL A 71 -4.50 -10.67 -4.40
CA VAL A 71 -3.36 -9.95 -3.82
C VAL A 71 -2.77 -10.73 -2.66
N THR A 72 -1.47 -10.97 -2.71
CA THR A 72 -0.68 -11.44 -1.57
C THR A 72 0.25 -10.33 -1.11
N ILE A 73 0.20 -9.96 0.17
CA ILE A 73 1.18 -9.02 0.74
C ILE A 73 2.45 -9.81 1.06
N ASN A 74 3.54 -9.51 0.34
CA ASN A 74 4.83 -10.18 0.52
C ASN A 74 5.62 -9.61 1.70
N GLY A 75 5.40 -8.32 2.02
CA GLY A 75 6.11 -7.67 3.10
C GLY A 75 5.73 -6.20 3.28
N VAL A 76 5.79 -5.75 4.53
CA VAL A 76 5.64 -4.34 4.90
C VAL A 76 6.87 -3.91 5.70
N GLU A 77 7.40 -2.75 5.34
CA GLU A 77 8.59 -2.17 5.95
C GLU A 77 8.30 -0.71 6.26
N VAL A 78 8.67 -0.29 7.47
CA VAL A 78 8.60 1.10 7.90
C VAL A 78 10.03 1.63 8.02
N ARG A 79 10.29 2.76 7.34
CA ARG A 79 11.59 3.44 7.32
C ARG A 79 11.41 4.95 7.38
N ARG A 80 12.41 5.62 7.93
CA ARG A 80 12.52 7.08 7.91
C ARG A 80 13.01 7.54 6.53
N VAL A 81 12.34 8.55 5.97
CA VAL A 81 12.83 9.23 4.76
C VAL A 81 14.10 10.00 5.10
N SER A 82 15.20 9.70 4.39
CA SER A 82 16.51 10.29 4.64
C SER A 82 16.81 11.53 3.77
N ALA A 83 16.18 11.63 2.60
CA ALA A 83 16.27 12.76 1.69
C ALA A 83 15.04 12.82 0.78
N THR A 84 14.68 14.01 0.31
CA THR A 84 13.64 14.26 -0.70
C THR A 84 14.11 15.31 -1.70
N ALA A 85 13.52 15.31 -2.89
CA ALA A 85 13.69 16.36 -3.89
C ALA A 85 12.29 16.83 -4.36
N PRO A 86 12.12 18.13 -4.65
CA PRO A 86 10.88 18.69 -5.18
C PRO A 86 10.64 18.41 -6.66
#